data_AF-A0A972TU05-F1
#
_entry.id   AF-A0A972TU05-F1
#
_cell.length_a   1.000
_cell.length_b   1.000
_cell.length_c   1.000
_cell.angle_alpha   90.00
_cell.angle_beta   90.00
_cell.angle_gamma   90.00
#
_symmetry.space_group_name_H-M   'P 1'
#
loop_
_entity.id
_entity.type
_entity.pdbx_description
1 polymer ?
#
loop_
_entity_poly.entity_id
_entity_poly.type
_entity_poly.pdbx_seq_one_letter_code
_entity_poly.pdbx_strand_id
1 'polypeptide(L)'
;MDLLEAVKKVQNGREQSISAFEFLIEKFKNRIFTVCYRIIGNIEDAKDISQDTFVEIYMKLKTLQDPRKFSVWIYKIAVNKSINFLRKKRRVLLFSKANSFVTEEKDKEIIKRDTINFLLNRLTPDYRAVLVLFYIEDKTIKEIASILDITESAVKMRLKRAREKLKKFTEV
;
A
#
# COMPACT_ATOMS: atom_id res chain seq x y z
N MET A 1 4.15 -10.79 24.13
CA MET A 1 4.58 -11.43 22.86
C MET A 1 5.25 -10.37 22.02
N ASP A 2 6.49 -10.61 21.57
CA ASP A 2 7.15 -9.70 20.64
C ASP A 2 6.83 -10.05 19.17
N LEU A 3 7.27 -9.20 18.24
CA LEU A 3 6.99 -9.39 16.82
C LEU A 3 7.62 -10.67 16.26
N LEU A 4 8.85 -10.96 16.64
CA LEU A 4 9.63 -12.09 16.13
C LEU A 4 9.04 -13.42 16.64
N GLU A 5 8.67 -13.45 17.92
CA GLU A 5 8.00 -14.56 18.57
C GLU A 5 6.66 -14.86 17.89
N ALA A 6 5.84 -13.83 17.65
CA ALA A 6 4.55 -13.98 16.98
C ALA A 6 4.71 -14.59 15.59
N VAL A 7 5.62 -14.08 14.76
CA VAL A 7 5.88 -14.62 13.42
C VAL A 7 6.29 -16.09 13.47
N LYS A 8 7.22 -16.44 14.36
CA LYS A 8 7.66 -17.85 14.52
C LYS A 8 6.53 -18.76 14.97
N LYS A 9 5.64 -18.30 15.87
CA LYS A 9 4.48 -19.08 16.32
C LYS A 9 3.53 -19.39 15.16
N VAL A 10 3.25 -18.41 14.30
CA VAL A 10 2.40 -18.61 13.12
C VAL A 10 3.07 -19.56 12.11
N GLN A 11 4.37 -19.40 11.86
CA GLN A 11 5.10 -20.27 10.92
C GLN A 11 5.09 -21.75 11.36
N ASN A 12 5.25 -21.99 12.66
CA ASN A 12 5.32 -23.34 13.23
C ASN A 12 3.95 -24.02 13.41
N GLY A 13 2.83 -23.32 13.18
CA GLY A 13 1.48 -23.91 13.20
C GLY A 13 1.05 -24.54 14.53
N ARG A 14 1.50 -24.01 15.67
CA ARG A 14 1.15 -24.52 17.01
C ARG A 14 -0.28 -24.09 17.43
N GLU A 15 -0.80 -24.62 18.54
CA GLU A 15 -2.11 -24.23 19.12
C GLU A 15 -2.26 -22.70 19.29
N GLN A 16 -1.15 -21.98 19.51
CA GLN A 16 -1.10 -20.52 19.66
C GLN A 16 -0.94 -19.75 18.33
N SER A 17 -1.07 -20.40 17.17
CA SER A 17 -0.87 -19.77 15.86
C SER A 17 -1.93 -18.69 15.57
N ILE A 18 -3.19 -18.95 15.95
CA ILE A 18 -4.30 -18.00 15.71
C ILE A 18 -4.10 -16.73 16.55
N SER A 19 -3.85 -16.87 17.85
CA SER A 19 -3.64 -15.71 18.73
C SER A 19 -2.35 -14.94 18.39
N ALA A 20 -1.30 -15.64 17.95
CA ALA A 20 -0.09 -14.99 17.43
C ALA A 20 -0.37 -14.19 16.15
N PHE A 21 -1.22 -14.71 15.25
CA PHE A 21 -1.59 -13.98 14.03
C PHE A 21 -2.50 -12.79 14.32
N GLU A 22 -3.44 -12.93 15.26
CA GLU A 22 -4.29 -11.84 15.74
C GLU A 22 -3.44 -10.68 16.29
N PHE A 23 -2.41 -11.00 17.10
CA PHE A 23 -1.44 -10.00 17.55
C PHE A 23 -0.75 -9.27 16.38
N LEU A 24 -0.41 -9.98 15.29
CA LEU A 24 0.18 -9.36 14.10
C LEU A 24 -0.84 -8.46 13.38
N ILE A 25 -2.10 -8.88 13.26
CA ILE A 25 -3.16 -8.06 12.67
C ILE A 25 -3.33 -6.77 13.47
N GLU A 26 -3.52 -6.87 14.79
CA GLU A 26 -3.74 -5.71 15.66
C GLU A 26 -2.60 -4.70 15.55
N LYS A 27 -1.36 -5.19 15.46
CA LYS A 27 -0.17 -4.36 15.33
C LYS A 27 -0.07 -3.60 14.01
N PHE A 28 -0.61 -4.14 12.92
CA PHE A 28 -0.40 -3.61 11.57
C PHE A 28 -1.68 -3.15 10.86
N LYS A 29 -2.88 -3.47 11.33
CA LYS A 29 -4.15 -3.20 10.64
C LYS A 29 -4.31 -1.75 10.24
N ASN A 30 -4.01 -0.82 11.15
CA ASN A 30 -4.16 0.62 10.90
C ASN A 30 -3.14 1.13 9.87
N ARG A 31 -1.88 0.66 9.95
CA ARG A 31 -0.81 1.06 9.02
C ARG A 31 -1.03 0.48 7.63
N ILE A 32 -1.37 -0.80 7.53
CA ILE A 32 -1.67 -1.45 6.25
C ILE A 32 -2.90 -0.82 5.60
N PHE A 33 -3.96 -0.57 6.36
CA PHE A 33 -5.11 0.17 5.86
C PHE A 33 -4.72 1.57 5.38
N THR A 34 -3.91 2.31 6.15
CA THR A 34 -3.45 3.65 5.78
C THR A 34 -2.65 3.60 4.47
N VAL A 35 -1.71 2.66 4.31
CA VAL A 35 -0.96 2.49 3.06
C VAL A 35 -1.88 2.20 1.89
N CYS A 36 -2.80 1.24 2.04
CA CYS A 36 -3.77 0.91 1.01
C CYS A 36 -4.62 2.13 0.64
N TYR A 37 -5.13 2.87 1.62
CA TYR A 37 -5.98 4.04 1.42
C TYR A 37 -5.23 5.18 0.75
N ARG A 38 -4.03 5.51 1.22
CA ARG A 38 -3.20 6.57 0.64
C ARG A 38 -2.71 6.22 -0.75
N ILE A 39 -2.57 4.93 -1.08
CA ILE A 39 -2.25 4.48 -2.43
C ILE A 39 -3.50 4.45 -3.33
N ILE A 40 -4.65 3.97 -2.87
CA ILE A 40 -5.83 3.74 -3.71
C ILE A 40 -6.68 5.01 -3.86
N GLY A 41 -6.81 5.79 -2.81
CA GLY A 41 -7.59 7.03 -2.78
C GLY A 41 -9.10 6.83 -2.62
N ASN A 42 -9.59 5.59 -2.54
CA ASN A 42 -10.98 5.23 -2.26
C ASN A 42 -11.02 4.37 -0.98
N ILE A 43 -11.94 4.69 -0.07
CA ILE A 43 -12.00 4.07 1.26
C ILE A 43 -12.52 2.63 1.23
N GLU A 44 -13.51 2.33 0.39
CA GLU A 44 -14.12 1.00 0.30
C GLU A 44 -13.14 0.02 -0.34
N ASP A 45 -12.59 0.39 -1.50
CA ASP A 45 -11.54 -0.37 -2.18
C ASP A 45 -10.33 -0.61 -1.24
N ALA A 46 -9.96 0.39 -0.43
CA ALA A 46 -8.86 0.26 0.51
C ALA A 46 -9.13 -0.69 1.67
N LYS A 47 -10.38 -0.72 2.18
CA LYS A 47 -10.79 -1.70 3.20
C LYS A 47 -10.66 -3.11 2.64
N ASP A 48 -11.23 -3.36 1.48
CA ASP A 48 -11.20 -4.67 0.84
C ASP A 48 -9.76 -5.14 0.57
N ILE A 49 -8.95 -4.29 -0.06
CA ILE A 49 -7.55 -4.61 -0.36
C ILE A 49 -6.74 -4.82 0.92
N SER A 50 -7.00 -4.07 2.00
CA SER A 50 -6.31 -4.27 3.27
C SER A 50 -6.66 -5.62 3.92
N GLN A 51 -7.91 -6.06 3.85
CA GLN A 51 -8.34 -7.36 4.35
C GLN A 51 -7.71 -8.49 3.54
N ASP A 52 -7.79 -8.41 2.21
CA ASP A 52 -7.14 -9.34 1.29
C ASP A 52 -5.63 -9.45 1.54
N THR A 53 -4.99 -8.33 1.92
CA THR A 53 -3.57 -8.31 2.30
C THR A 53 -3.32 -9.20 3.50
N PHE A 54 -4.11 -9.11 4.57
CA PHE A 54 -3.94 -9.97 5.74
C PHE A 54 -4.20 -11.44 5.44
N VAL A 55 -5.19 -11.76 4.60
CA VAL A 55 -5.41 -13.13 4.12
C VAL A 55 -4.17 -13.65 3.37
N GLU A 56 -3.62 -12.85 2.46
CA GLU A 56 -2.41 -13.23 1.71
C GLU A 56 -1.18 -13.36 2.62
N ILE A 57 -1.03 -12.48 3.62
CA ILE A 57 0.01 -12.57 4.65
C ILE A 57 -0.10 -13.90 5.38
N TYR A 58 -1.29 -14.27 5.88
CA TYR A 58 -1.49 -15.53 6.58
C TYR A 58 -1.07 -16.73 5.74
N MET A 59 -1.54 -16.79 4.49
CA MET A 59 -1.25 -17.88 3.56
C MET A 59 0.24 -17.99 3.22
N LYS A 60 0.93 -16.85 3.09
CA LYS A 60 2.34 -16.82 2.66
C LYS A 60 3.34 -16.74 3.80
N LEU A 61 2.92 -16.55 5.05
CA LEU A 61 3.85 -16.28 6.17
C LEU A 61 4.88 -17.40 6.37
N LYS A 62 4.51 -18.65 6.09
CA LYS A 62 5.43 -19.80 6.12
C LYS A 62 6.58 -19.71 5.10
N THR A 63 6.43 -18.91 4.05
CA THR A 63 7.45 -18.71 3.00
C THR A 63 8.47 -17.62 3.37
N LEU A 64 8.20 -16.83 4.41
CA LEU A 64 9.12 -15.78 4.88
C LEU A 64 10.35 -16.41 5.54
N GLN A 65 11.48 -16.36 4.84
CA GLN A 65 12.75 -16.96 5.28
C GLN A 65 13.35 -16.30 6.52
N ASP A 66 13.28 -14.97 6.61
CA ASP A 66 13.78 -14.21 7.75
C ASP A 66 12.63 -13.51 8.48
N PRO A 67 12.16 -14.07 9.61
CA PRO A 67 11.12 -13.47 10.44
C PRO A 67 11.40 -12.03 10.87
N ARG A 68 12.67 -11.61 10.96
CA ARG A 68 13.04 -10.23 11.31
C ARG A 68 12.62 -9.22 10.24
N LYS A 69 12.47 -9.67 9.00
CA LYS A 69 12.03 -8.85 7.86
C LYS A 69 10.52 -8.77 7.71
N PHE A 70 9.75 -9.35 8.65
CA PHE A 70 8.29 -9.38 8.56
C PHE A 70 7.68 -8.00 8.31
N SER A 71 8.13 -6.96 9.03
CA SER A 71 7.60 -5.61 8.84
C SER A 71 7.77 -5.12 7.40
N VAL A 72 8.93 -5.29 6.79
CA VAL A 72 9.19 -4.89 5.39
C VAL A 72 8.37 -5.75 4.43
N TRP A 73 8.27 -7.05 4.71
CA TRP A 73 7.57 -8.01 3.88
C TRP A 73 6.06 -7.75 3.78
N ILE A 74 5.40 -7.38 4.87
CA ILE A 74 3.97 -7.05 4.83
C ILE A 74 3.68 -5.78 4.02
N TYR A 75 4.54 -4.75 4.10
CA TYR A 75 4.40 -3.56 3.25
C TYR A 75 4.58 -3.91 1.78
N LYS A 76 5.51 -4.82 1.45
CA LYS A 76 5.69 -5.32 0.08
C LYS A 76 4.39 -5.92 -0.47
N ILE A 77 3.70 -6.75 0.33
CA ILE A 77 2.43 -7.35 -0.08
C ILE A 77 1.35 -6.26 -0.26
N ALA A 78 1.17 -5.39 0.73
CA ALA A 78 0.15 -4.35 0.70
C ALA A 78 0.31 -3.40 -0.49
N VAL A 79 1.52 -2.86 -0.69
CA VAL A 79 1.82 -1.93 -1.78
C VAL A 79 1.62 -2.59 -3.14
N ASN A 80 2.10 -3.83 -3.30
CA ASN A 80 1.92 -4.56 -4.57
C ASN A 80 0.44 -4.82 -4.86
N LYS A 81 -0.35 -5.23 -3.86
CA LYS A 81 -1.80 -5.40 -4.04
C LYS A 81 -2.47 -4.09 -4.44
N SER A 82 -2.18 -2.99 -3.75
CA SER A 82 -2.76 -1.67 -4.08
C SER A 82 -2.40 -1.20 -5.49
N ILE A 83 -1.13 -1.33 -5.89
CA ILE A 83 -0.67 -0.95 -7.24
C ILE A 83 -1.32 -1.84 -8.30
N ASN A 84 -1.40 -3.16 -8.08
CA ASN A 84 -2.01 -4.10 -9.01
C ASN A 84 -3.51 -3.84 -9.17
N PHE A 85 -4.21 -3.55 -8.07
CA PHE A 85 -5.60 -3.15 -8.07
C PHE A 85 -5.83 -1.93 -8.97
N LEU A 86 -5.06 -0.85 -8.78
CA LEU A 86 -5.17 0.36 -9.59
C LEU A 86 -4.84 0.12 -11.06
N ARG A 87 -3.84 -0.72 -11.37
CA ARG A 87 -3.51 -1.10 -12.74
C ARG A 87 -4.65 -1.88 -13.40
N LYS A 88 -5.30 -2.79 -12.67
CA LYS A 88 -6.47 -3.54 -13.16
C LYS A 88 -7.67 -2.62 -13.36
N LYS A 89 -7.99 -1.75 -12.40
CA LYS A 89 -9.09 -0.77 -12.47
C LYS A 89 -8.93 0.16 -13.67
N ARG A 90 -7.71 0.67 -13.91
CA ARG A 90 -7.40 1.50 -15.09
C ARG A 90 -7.62 0.74 -16.41
N ARG A 91 -7.21 -0.53 -16.51
CA ARG A 91 -7.43 -1.35 -17.72
C ARG A 91 -8.93 -1.49 -18.01
N VAL A 92 -9.72 -1.86 -17.01
CA VAL A 92 -11.18 -1.99 -17.15
C VAL A 92 -11.82 -0.68 -17.64
N LEU A 93 -11.43 0.45 -17.06
CA LEU A 93 -11.93 1.78 -17.48
C LEU A 93 -11.56 2.14 -18.92
N LEU A 94 -10.37 1.76 -19.39
CA LEU A 94 -9.96 1.99 -20.78
C LEU A 94 -10.77 1.13 -21.75
N PHE A 95 -11.06 -0.12 -21.40
CA PHE A 95 -11.93 -1.00 -22.18
C PHE A 95 -13.39 -0.51 -22.18
N SER A 96 -13.90 -0.01 -21.06
CA SER A 96 -15.28 0.49 -20.97
C SER A 96 -15.46 1.82 -21.70
N LYS A 97 -14.49 2.75 -21.62
CA LYS A 97 -14.52 4.02 -22.37
C LYS A 97 -14.42 3.81 -23.89
N ALA A 98 -13.86 2.68 -24.35
CA ALA A 98 -13.92 2.30 -25.76
C ALA A 98 -15.33 1.89 -26.23
N ASN A 99 -16.25 1.57 -25.32
CA ASN A 99 -17.59 1.06 -25.63
C ASN A 99 -18.78 1.93 -25.17
N SER A 100 -18.59 3.00 -24.38
CA SER A 100 -19.63 4.00 -24.06
C SER A 100 -19.04 5.22 -23.33
N PHE A 101 -19.52 6.42 -23.66
CA PHE A 101 -19.26 7.66 -22.89
C PHE A 101 -20.10 7.63 -21.61
N VAL A 102 -19.44 7.63 -20.44
CA VAL A 102 -20.11 7.82 -19.15
C VAL A 102 -19.43 8.95 -18.39
N THR A 103 -20.28 9.86 -17.92
CA THR A 103 -20.04 11.15 -17.28
C THR A 103 -19.42 11.00 -15.88
N GLU A 104 -18.31 11.70 -15.67
CA GLU A 104 -17.59 11.81 -14.38
C GLU A 104 -18.22 12.92 -13.51
N GLU A 105 -19.38 12.66 -12.88
CA GLU A 105 -20.03 13.70 -12.06
C GLU A 105 -20.28 13.37 -10.57
N LYS A 106 -20.20 12.11 -10.13
CA LYS A 106 -20.57 11.77 -8.73
C LYS A 106 -19.46 11.90 -7.67
N ASP A 107 -18.21 12.08 -8.06
CA ASP A 107 -17.07 12.00 -7.12
C ASP A 107 -16.66 13.35 -6.50
N LYS A 108 -17.25 14.49 -6.89
CA LYS A 108 -16.73 15.82 -6.51
C LYS A 108 -17.03 16.24 -5.06
N GLU A 109 -18.00 15.65 -4.37
CA GLU A 109 -18.42 16.12 -3.04
C GLU A 109 -17.67 15.48 -1.87
N ILE A 110 -17.25 14.21 -1.96
CA ILE A 110 -16.53 13.53 -0.86
C ILE A 110 -15.02 13.88 -0.86
N ILE A 111 -14.47 14.27 -2.02
CA ILE A 111 -13.02 14.42 -2.25
C ILE A 111 -12.42 15.71 -1.66
N LYS A 112 -13.23 16.69 -1.27
CA LYS A 112 -12.73 18.02 -0.83
C LYS A 112 -12.11 18.08 0.58
N ARG A 113 -12.25 17.06 1.43
CA ARG A 113 -11.75 17.12 2.83
C ARG A 113 -10.36 16.53 3.07
N ASP A 114 -9.82 15.75 2.13
CA ASP A 114 -8.49 15.16 2.26
C ASP A 114 -7.55 15.67 1.16
N THR A 115 -6.98 16.86 1.40
CA THR A 115 -6.02 17.52 0.50
C THR A 115 -4.84 16.62 0.16
N ILE A 116 -4.40 15.77 1.11
CA ILE A 116 -3.30 14.83 0.88
C ILE A 116 -3.72 13.81 -0.18
N ASN A 117 -4.88 13.16 -0.01
CA ASN A 117 -5.35 12.20 -1.00
C ASN A 117 -5.65 12.83 -2.36
N PHE A 118 -6.19 14.05 -2.39
CA PHE A 118 -6.38 14.79 -3.63
C PHE A 118 -5.07 14.98 -4.40
N LEU A 119 -4.00 15.40 -3.71
CA LEU A 119 -2.68 15.60 -4.31
C LEU A 119 -2.05 14.27 -4.74
N LEU A 120 -2.08 13.26 -3.88
CA LEU A 120 -1.56 11.92 -4.16
C LEU A 120 -2.27 11.27 -5.37
N ASN A 121 -3.57 11.52 -5.53
CA ASN A 121 -4.37 10.96 -6.62
C ASN A 121 -3.94 11.42 -8.02
N ARG A 122 -3.24 12.56 -8.13
CA ARG A 122 -2.69 13.08 -9.39
C ARG A 122 -1.38 12.41 -9.81
N LEU A 123 -0.78 11.61 -8.93
CA LEU A 123 0.45 10.88 -9.19
C LEU A 123 0.14 9.46 -9.68
N THR A 124 1.07 8.91 -10.47
CA THR A 124 1.05 7.49 -10.81
C THR A 124 1.18 6.64 -9.53
N PRO A 125 0.64 5.40 -9.50
CA PRO A 125 0.70 4.55 -8.31
C PRO A 125 2.13 4.37 -7.77
N ASP A 126 3.12 4.24 -8.66
CA ASP A 126 4.52 4.04 -8.27
C ASP A 126 5.13 5.28 -7.58
N TYR A 127 4.75 6.50 -8.00
CA TYR A 127 5.18 7.74 -7.34
C TYR A 127 4.44 7.98 -6.03
N ARG A 128 3.16 7.60 -5.99
CA ARG A 128 2.36 7.65 -4.78
C ARG A 128 2.93 6.73 -3.71
N ALA A 129 3.26 5.49 -4.06
CA ALA A 129 3.80 4.50 -3.14
C ALA A 129 5.11 4.96 -2.47
N VAL A 130 6.06 5.55 -3.22
CA VAL A 130 7.31 6.06 -2.60
C VAL A 130 7.05 7.20 -1.62
N LEU A 131 6.09 8.09 -1.88
CA LEU A 131 5.77 9.19 -0.98
C LEU A 131 5.08 8.68 0.29
N VAL A 132 4.13 7.76 0.14
CA VAL A 132 3.42 7.16 1.28
C VAL A 132 4.41 6.43 2.18
N LEU A 133 5.26 5.57 1.62
CA LEU A 133 6.24 4.83 2.42
C LEU A 133 7.24 5.76 3.12
N PHE A 134 7.67 6.84 2.46
CA PHE A 134 8.67 7.75 3.01
C PHE A 134 8.12 8.73 4.05
N TYR A 135 7.00 9.40 3.75
CA TYR A 135 6.49 10.50 4.58
C TYR A 135 5.37 10.11 5.54
N ILE A 136 4.68 8.98 5.30
CA ILE A 136 3.55 8.54 6.13
C ILE A 136 3.97 7.33 6.99
N GLU A 137 4.78 6.44 6.43
CA GLU A 137 5.24 5.23 7.14
C GLU A 137 6.68 5.32 7.65
N ASP A 138 7.34 6.48 7.51
CA ASP A 138 8.72 6.75 7.95
C ASP A 138 9.74 5.68 7.54
N LYS A 139 9.57 5.09 6.35
CA LYS A 139 10.49 4.06 5.86
C LYS A 139 11.76 4.69 5.33
N THR A 140 12.88 4.08 5.66
CA THR A 140 14.18 4.44 5.09
C THR A 140 14.23 4.14 3.60
N ILE A 141 15.12 4.82 2.86
CA ILE A 141 15.32 4.56 1.42
C ILE A 141 15.64 3.08 1.15
N LYS A 142 16.43 2.46 2.03
CA LYS A 142 16.80 1.03 1.96
C LYS A 142 15.58 0.12 2.15
N GLU A 143 14.72 0.42 3.12
CA GLU A 143 13.47 -0.34 3.29
C GLU A 143 12.54 -0.16 2.09
N ILE A 144 12.36 1.07 1.59
CA ILE A 144 11.52 1.34 0.43
C ILE A 144 12.03 0.59 -0.80
N ALA A 145 13.35 0.55 -1.01
CA ALA A 145 13.98 -0.23 -2.07
C ALA A 145 13.62 -1.72 -1.96
N SER A 146 13.69 -2.28 -0.75
CA SER A 146 13.30 -3.67 -0.48
C SER A 146 11.80 -3.92 -0.65
N ILE A 147 10.95 -2.96 -0.27
CA ILE A 147 9.49 -3.05 -0.37
C ILE A 147 9.06 -3.06 -1.84
N LEU A 148 9.61 -2.13 -2.62
CA LEU A 148 9.23 -1.88 -4.01
C LEU A 148 10.01 -2.71 -5.03
N ASP A 149 11.01 -3.47 -4.58
CA ASP A 149 11.87 -4.30 -5.42
C ASP A 149 12.64 -3.48 -6.47
N ILE A 150 13.23 -2.36 -6.03
CA ILE A 150 14.01 -1.44 -6.88
C ILE A 150 15.29 -1.00 -6.17
N THR A 151 16.22 -0.37 -6.91
CA THR A 151 17.44 0.18 -6.32
C THR A 151 17.17 1.40 -5.44
N GLU A 152 18.02 1.66 -4.44
CA GLU A 152 17.96 2.90 -3.64
C GLU A 152 18.07 4.17 -4.50
N SER A 153 18.86 4.12 -5.58
CA SER A 153 18.96 5.21 -6.56
C SER A 153 17.62 5.45 -7.26
N ALA A 154 16.89 4.39 -7.63
CA ALA A 154 15.56 4.50 -8.19
C ALA A 154 14.55 5.07 -7.19
N VAL A 155 14.62 4.70 -5.91
CA VAL A 155 13.80 5.31 -4.84
C VAL A 155 14.04 6.82 -4.77
N LYS A 156 15.30 7.24 -4.66
CA LYS A 156 15.69 8.67 -4.60
C LYS A 156 15.17 9.45 -5.81
N MET A 157 15.35 8.88 -7.01
CA MET A 157 14.84 9.49 -8.25
C MET A 157 13.31 9.59 -8.27
N ARG A 158 12.60 8.53 -7.86
CA ARG A 158 11.12 8.54 -7.79
C ARG A 158 10.63 9.57 -6.79
N LEU A 159 11.25 9.69 -5.61
CA LEU A 159 10.92 10.72 -4.62
C LEU A 159 11.11 12.13 -5.19
N LYS A 160 12.27 12.39 -5.83
CA LYS A 160 12.53 13.69 -6.47
C LYS A 160 11.44 14.04 -7.49
N ARG A 161 11.17 13.14 -8.44
CA ARG A 161 10.15 13.34 -9.48
C ARG A 161 8.74 13.49 -8.92
N ALA A 162 8.39 12.71 -7.89
CA ALA A 162 7.10 12.80 -7.24
C ALA A 162 6.91 14.17 -6.57
N ARG A 163 7.93 14.69 -5.87
CA ARG A 163 7.92 16.03 -5.25
C ARG A 163 7.79 17.14 -6.30
N GLU A 164 8.56 17.07 -7.39
CA GLU A 164 8.47 18.03 -8.50
C GLU A 164 7.07 18.06 -9.12
N LYS A 165 6.42 16.90 -9.27
CA LYS A 165 5.04 16.82 -9.75
C LYS A 165 4.05 17.43 -8.77
N LEU A 166 4.18 17.15 -7.48
CA LEU A 166 3.31 17.74 -6.47
C LEU A 166 3.43 19.27 -6.44
N LYS A 167 4.66 19.79 -6.51
CA LYS A 167 4.93 21.23 -6.54
C LYS A 167 4.16 21.94 -7.67
N LYS A 168 4.16 21.37 -8.88
CA LYS A 168 3.39 21.89 -10.02
C LYS A 168 1.88 21.92 -9.82
N PHE A 169 1.33 21.11 -8.91
CA PHE A 169 -0.10 21.11 -8.60
C PHE A 169 -0.48 22.06 -7.46
N THR A 170 0.51 22.50 -6.67
CA THR A 170 0.32 23.40 -5.53
C THR A 170 0.72 24.84 -5.85
N GLU A 171 1.54 25.07 -6.88
CA GLU A 171 1.84 26.40 -7.43
C GLU A 171 0.71 26.83 -8.38
N VAL A 172 -0.41 27.28 -7.81
CA VAL A 172 -1.48 28.04 -8.48
C VAL A 172 -1.87 29.20 -7.58
#